data_AF-A0A8C7FJ87-F1
#
_entry.id   AF-A0A8C7FJ87-F1
#
_cell.length_a   1.000
_cell.length_b   1.000
_cell.length_c   1.000
_cell.angle_alpha   90.00
_cell.angle_beta   90.00
_cell.angle_gamma   90.00
#
_symmetry.space_group_name_H-M   'P 1'
#
loop_
_entity.id
_entity.type
_entity.pdbx_description
1 polymer ?
#
loop_
_entity_poly.entity_id
_entity_poly.type
_entity_poly.pdbx_seq_one_letter_code
_entity_poly.pdbx_strand_id
1 'polypeptide(L)'
;MASHTLLCCSVFLLFLFPASSLPTIDSIRDLRDIWYGNIFPRHGLYLLYWFVDQSEIDINHDIIQTHFDPARGDYGFGYFDSNDSFLPALTDPKSQAYYAVGDISKANSWALPEYVTENYYNSLKSGNRNRDRIIVRVVQAEGSNQFRLDEVLVTELCPLNVNQANSFHPNHTYTISFNLLREIQMLRVHWRNDTLGGLEAFLGKAGYQTCPSPEFQVCYMKSIRFQRLQMVEMKTEDDCHQLRLDVKPAENGYLKMSWSNLPKSIMDRYMVVGLFKGDGSPTKLAESPVGDDTSGTSDIFVALNPGLQVRLLKKSPWDTTEREVWRGAEFDDADSLIPFIMKGYDASLQLYTKNGYACARLFVKKSFTDWKDVFYYSWVGFYSANSVSNKEYQTFQWAVYFTKDTPSDEIPEYDVYVYESSMATSPGAQARFMLSKYNEVARTVAWESQP
;
A
#
# COMPACT_ATOMS: atom_id res chain seq x y z
N MET A 1 12.82 88.43 2.24
CA MET A 1 11.80 87.83 3.13
C MET A 1 10.75 87.21 2.25
N ALA A 2 10.85 85.91 1.96
CA ALA A 2 9.78 85.17 1.29
C ALA A 2 9.89 83.69 1.67
N SER A 3 8.82 83.23 2.28
CA SER A 3 8.62 81.94 2.94
C SER A 3 8.49 80.81 1.92
N HIS A 4 9.12 79.67 2.21
CA HIS A 4 8.98 78.42 1.46
C HIS A 4 7.60 77.80 1.70
N THR A 5 6.87 77.53 0.62
CA THR A 5 5.65 76.71 0.62
C THR A 5 6.05 75.26 0.37
N LEU A 6 5.91 74.40 1.39
CA LEU A 6 6.02 72.94 1.27
C LEU A 6 4.75 72.39 0.61
N LEU A 7 4.86 71.89 -0.61
CA LEU A 7 3.80 71.13 -1.28
C LEU A 7 4.03 69.63 -0.98
N CYS A 8 3.15 69.06 -0.17
CA CYS A 8 3.16 67.66 0.22
C CYS A 8 2.52 66.81 -0.90
N CYS A 9 3.32 66.12 -1.70
CA CYS A 9 2.83 65.12 -2.66
C CYS A 9 2.84 63.74 -2.02
N SER A 10 1.69 63.32 -1.48
CA SER A 10 1.45 61.94 -1.04
C SER A 10 1.24 61.04 -2.25
N VAL A 11 2.22 60.22 -2.59
CA VAL A 11 2.10 59.17 -3.61
C VAL A 11 1.29 58.01 -3.02
N PHE A 12 0.04 57.87 -3.44
CA PHE A 12 -0.75 56.66 -3.20
C PHE A 12 -0.23 55.56 -4.13
N LEU A 13 0.59 54.64 -3.61
CA LEU A 13 0.92 53.38 -4.28
C LEU A 13 -0.31 52.46 -4.19
N LEU A 14 -1.12 52.45 -5.25
CA LEU A 14 -2.09 51.39 -5.51
C LEU A 14 -1.29 50.11 -5.83
N PHE A 15 -1.12 49.25 -4.82
CA PHE A 15 -0.73 47.86 -5.05
C PHE A 15 -1.89 47.17 -5.78
N LEU A 16 -1.80 47.11 -7.11
CA LEU A 16 -2.55 46.14 -7.91
C LEU A 16 -2.02 44.76 -7.52
N PHE A 17 -2.72 44.08 -6.61
CA PHE A 17 -2.54 42.64 -6.42
C PHE A 17 -2.93 41.97 -7.74
N PRO A 18 -2.02 41.27 -8.45
CA PRO A 18 -2.44 40.44 -9.56
C PRO A 18 -3.41 39.39 -9.01
N ALA A 19 -4.48 39.11 -9.76
CA ALA A 19 -5.39 38.02 -9.46
C ALA A 19 -4.58 36.77 -9.13
N SER A 20 -4.80 36.18 -7.96
CA SER A 20 -3.97 35.09 -7.44
C SER A 20 -4.03 33.89 -8.38
N SER A 21 -2.97 33.65 -9.15
CA SER A 21 -2.83 32.41 -9.91
C SER A 21 -2.59 31.27 -8.93
N LEU A 22 -3.43 30.23 -8.97
CA LEU A 22 -3.26 29.05 -8.14
C LEU A 22 -1.98 28.29 -8.55
N PRO A 23 -1.26 27.64 -7.61
CA PRO A 23 -0.12 26.81 -7.95
C PRO A 23 -0.56 25.65 -8.86
N THR A 24 0.25 25.32 -9.85
CA THR A 24 -0.05 24.28 -10.84
C THR A 24 0.79 23.02 -10.58
N ILE A 25 0.16 21.86 -10.63
CA ILE A 25 0.80 20.54 -10.54
C ILE A 25 0.99 20.00 -11.97
N ASP A 26 2.25 19.75 -12.36
CA ASP A 26 2.60 19.45 -13.75
C ASP A 26 2.82 17.95 -14.03
N SER A 27 3.20 17.18 -13.00
CA SER A 27 3.52 15.76 -13.14
C SER A 27 3.00 14.90 -11.97
N ILE A 28 2.95 13.58 -12.17
CA ILE A 28 2.50 12.65 -11.11
C ILE A 28 3.42 12.76 -9.89
N ARG A 29 4.72 13.05 -10.11
CA ARG A 29 5.69 13.20 -9.01
C ARG A 29 5.40 14.42 -8.13
N ASP A 30 4.86 15.50 -8.70
CA ASP A 30 4.55 16.72 -7.95
C ASP A 30 3.37 16.49 -6.97
N LEU A 31 2.54 15.46 -7.20
CA LEU A 31 1.49 15.04 -6.26
C LEU A 31 2.05 14.53 -4.94
N ARG A 32 3.32 14.08 -4.90
CA ARG A 32 3.99 13.60 -3.69
C ARG A 32 4.16 14.68 -2.64
N ASP A 33 4.32 15.92 -3.09
CA ASP A 33 4.70 17.05 -2.26
C ASP A 33 3.48 17.80 -1.71
N ILE A 34 2.26 17.35 -2.06
CA ILE A 34 1.00 17.92 -1.59
C ILE A 34 0.18 16.88 -0.82
N TRP A 35 -0.66 17.35 0.11
CA TRP A 35 -1.47 16.47 0.98
C TRP A 35 -2.77 15.94 0.34
N TYR A 36 -2.98 16.23 -0.95
CA TYR A 36 -4.22 15.88 -1.64
C TYR A 36 -4.36 14.37 -1.77
N GLY A 37 -5.27 13.76 -1.02
CA GLY A 37 -5.64 12.37 -1.21
C GLY A 37 -4.55 11.34 -0.97
N ASN A 38 -3.43 11.69 -0.33
CA ASN A 38 -2.19 10.92 -0.37
C ASN A 38 -1.98 9.96 0.81
N ILE A 39 -2.91 9.92 1.77
CA ILE A 39 -2.83 9.11 2.99
C ILE A 39 -4.18 8.51 3.32
N PHE A 40 -4.24 7.29 3.85
CA PHE A 40 -5.49 6.72 4.32
C PHE A 40 -6.08 7.57 5.48
N PRO A 41 -7.39 7.89 5.50
CA PRO A 41 -8.48 7.42 4.61
C PRO A 41 -8.85 8.39 3.49
N ARG A 42 -7.97 9.33 3.14
CA ARG A 42 -8.17 10.28 2.05
C ARG A 42 -8.30 9.53 0.72
N HIS A 43 -9.20 10.00 -0.14
CA HIS A 43 -9.56 9.36 -1.41
C HIS A 43 -9.18 10.19 -2.64
N GLY A 44 -8.60 11.37 -2.47
CA GLY A 44 -8.31 12.31 -3.56
C GLY A 44 -7.49 11.74 -4.71
N LEU A 45 -6.44 10.95 -4.45
CA LEU A 45 -5.64 10.34 -5.53
C LEU A 45 -6.46 9.28 -6.29
N TYR A 46 -7.24 8.45 -5.60
CA TYR A 46 -8.17 7.51 -6.24
C TYR A 46 -9.20 8.24 -7.11
N LEU A 47 -9.73 9.36 -6.61
CA LEU A 47 -10.69 10.20 -7.32
C LEU A 47 -10.07 10.85 -8.57
N LEU A 48 -8.81 11.31 -8.50
CA LEU A 48 -8.10 11.90 -9.65
C LEU A 48 -7.83 10.86 -10.73
N TYR A 49 -7.41 9.65 -10.34
CA TYR A 49 -7.23 8.55 -11.28
C TYR A 49 -8.54 8.19 -11.98
N TRP A 50 -9.62 8.04 -11.20
CA TRP A 50 -10.96 7.78 -11.74
C TRP A 50 -11.41 8.87 -12.71
N PHE A 51 -11.22 10.14 -12.36
CA PHE A 51 -11.60 11.25 -13.22
C PHE A 51 -10.91 11.18 -14.58
N VAL A 52 -9.60 10.92 -14.60
CA VAL A 52 -8.83 10.76 -15.85
C VAL A 52 -9.25 9.50 -16.62
N ASP A 53 -9.54 8.41 -15.92
CA ASP A 53 -9.99 7.16 -16.55
C ASP A 53 -11.33 7.34 -17.30
N GLN A 54 -12.22 8.18 -16.77
CA GLN A 54 -13.52 8.52 -17.36
C GLN A 54 -13.47 9.70 -18.34
N SER A 55 -12.27 10.11 -18.75
CA SER A 55 -12.03 11.27 -19.60
C SER A 55 -11.17 10.93 -20.82
N GLU A 56 -11.38 11.70 -21.89
CA GLU A 56 -10.53 11.79 -23.07
C GLU A 56 -9.88 13.17 -23.10
N ILE A 57 -8.56 13.21 -23.02
CA ILE A 57 -7.78 14.46 -23.01
C ILE A 57 -7.22 14.71 -24.41
N ASP A 58 -7.63 15.81 -25.03
CA ASP A 58 -7.13 16.21 -26.34
C ASP A 58 -5.65 16.62 -26.24
N ILE A 59 -4.81 15.99 -27.07
CA ILE A 59 -3.37 16.24 -27.12
C ILE A 59 -3.06 17.62 -27.72
N ASN A 60 -3.96 18.19 -28.53
CA ASN A 60 -3.69 19.38 -29.32
C ASN A 60 -4.35 20.65 -28.78
N HIS A 61 -5.47 20.54 -28.08
CA HIS A 61 -6.32 21.69 -27.75
C HIS A 61 -6.42 22.00 -26.24
N ASP A 62 -5.81 21.18 -25.38
CA ASP A 62 -5.95 21.31 -23.93
C ASP A 62 -7.44 21.37 -23.52
N ILE A 63 -8.18 20.36 -24.00
CA ILE A 63 -9.62 20.18 -23.74
C ILE A 63 -9.85 18.77 -23.22
N ILE A 64 -10.78 18.63 -22.28
CA ILE A 64 -11.21 17.35 -21.73
C ILE A 64 -12.66 17.09 -22.16
N GLN A 65 -12.88 15.91 -22.74
CA GLN A 65 -14.19 15.34 -23.00
C GLN A 65 -14.45 14.22 -21.98
N THR A 66 -15.62 14.20 -21.38
CA THR A 66 -15.97 13.21 -20.35
C THR A 66 -17.11 12.33 -20.82
N HIS A 67 -17.16 11.08 -20.34
CA HIS A 67 -18.30 10.18 -20.59
C HIS A 67 -19.51 10.44 -19.68
N PHE A 68 -19.41 11.47 -18.84
CA PHE A 68 -20.39 11.89 -17.84
C PHE A 68 -20.60 13.40 -17.88
N ASP A 69 -21.72 13.87 -17.36
CA ASP A 69 -22.09 15.29 -17.34
C ASP A 69 -22.04 15.86 -15.90
N PRO A 70 -21.06 16.72 -15.57
CA PRO A 70 -20.99 17.38 -14.26
C PRO A 70 -22.22 18.25 -13.95
N ALA A 71 -22.82 18.90 -14.96
CA ALA A 71 -23.98 19.78 -14.79
C ALA A 71 -25.26 19.00 -14.46
N ARG A 72 -25.34 17.75 -14.91
CA ARG A 72 -26.43 16.81 -14.54
C ARG A 72 -26.28 16.26 -13.11
N GLY A 73 -25.10 16.38 -12.51
CA GLY A 73 -24.79 15.84 -11.18
C GLY A 73 -24.48 14.34 -11.19
N ASP A 74 -23.99 13.83 -12.32
CA ASP A 74 -23.46 12.46 -12.41
C ASP A 74 -22.37 12.25 -11.36
N TYR A 75 -22.23 11.03 -10.82
CA TYR A 75 -21.20 10.69 -9.80
C TYR A 75 -21.17 11.59 -8.56
N GLY A 76 -22.23 12.37 -8.30
CA GLY A 76 -22.31 13.29 -7.18
C GLY A 76 -21.74 14.69 -7.47
N PHE A 77 -21.43 15.03 -8.72
CA PHE A 77 -21.05 16.40 -9.09
C PHE A 77 -22.09 17.42 -8.59
N GLY A 78 -21.62 18.57 -8.12
CA GLY A 78 -22.48 19.66 -7.65
C GLY A 78 -21.98 20.99 -8.12
N TYR A 79 -22.91 21.90 -8.40
CA TYR A 79 -22.59 23.28 -8.68
C TYR A 79 -21.71 23.86 -7.56
N PHE A 80 -20.60 24.47 -7.95
CA PHE A 80 -19.68 25.15 -7.05
C PHE A 80 -19.82 26.65 -7.29
N ASP A 81 -20.27 27.37 -6.27
CA ASP A 81 -20.46 28.81 -6.39
C ASP A 81 -19.10 29.54 -6.42
N SER A 82 -18.80 30.16 -7.55
CA SER A 82 -17.57 30.91 -7.74
C SER A 82 -17.62 32.36 -7.26
N ASN A 83 -18.81 32.90 -6.96
CA ASN A 83 -18.99 34.34 -6.71
C ASN A 83 -18.28 34.84 -5.44
N ASP A 84 -18.13 33.98 -4.44
CA ASP A 84 -17.38 34.27 -3.20
C ASP A 84 -16.15 33.35 -3.04
N SER A 85 -15.67 32.77 -4.15
CA SER A 85 -14.60 31.77 -4.13
C SER A 85 -13.23 32.38 -4.43
N PHE A 86 -12.18 31.66 -4.00
CA PHE A 86 -10.78 31.94 -4.36
C PHE A 86 -10.41 31.44 -5.77
N LEU A 87 -11.37 30.93 -6.55
CA LEU A 87 -11.13 30.38 -7.88
C LEU A 87 -10.99 31.49 -8.93
N PRO A 88 -10.38 31.20 -10.09
CA PRO A 88 -10.34 32.12 -11.21
C PRO A 88 -11.74 32.56 -11.64
N ALA A 89 -11.92 33.87 -11.83
CA ALA A 89 -13.18 34.44 -12.27
C ALA A 89 -13.59 33.90 -13.65
N LEU A 90 -14.88 33.57 -13.79
CA LEU A 90 -15.45 33.13 -15.05
C LEU A 90 -15.48 34.28 -16.06
N THR A 91 -15.02 34.01 -17.27
CA THR A 91 -15.00 35.01 -18.36
C THR A 91 -16.37 35.16 -19.00
N ASP A 92 -17.16 34.08 -19.03
CA ASP A 92 -18.55 34.09 -19.45
C ASP A 92 -19.43 33.25 -18.50
N PRO A 93 -20.00 33.86 -17.45
CA PRO A 93 -20.87 33.16 -16.50
C PRO A 93 -22.17 32.59 -17.08
N LYS A 94 -22.52 32.90 -18.34
CA LYS A 94 -23.72 32.33 -18.99
C LYS A 94 -23.45 30.96 -19.59
N SER A 95 -22.21 30.70 -20.00
CA SER A 95 -21.80 29.45 -20.64
C SER A 95 -20.78 28.65 -19.80
N GLN A 96 -20.24 29.26 -18.74
CA GLN A 96 -19.23 28.66 -17.88
C GLN A 96 -19.75 28.51 -16.44
N ALA A 97 -19.42 27.40 -15.80
CA ALA A 97 -19.68 27.18 -14.38
C ALA A 97 -18.69 26.16 -13.80
N TYR A 98 -18.42 26.27 -12.50
CA TYR A 98 -17.62 25.29 -11.78
C TYR A 98 -18.51 24.21 -11.14
N TYR A 99 -18.02 22.98 -11.15
CA TYR A 99 -18.67 21.84 -10.51
C TYR A 99 -17.67 21.04 -9.70
N ALA A 100 -18.05 20.59 -8.51
CA ALA A 100 -17.21 19.82 -7.61
C ALA A 100 -17.72 18.39 -7.41
N VAL A 101 -16.79 17.43 -7.34
CA VAL A 101 -17.03 16.02 -7.00
C VAL A 101 -16.08 15.58 -5.88
N GLY A 102 -16.37 14.43 -5.27
CA GLY A 102 -15.56 13.85 -4.20
C GLY A 102 -16.23 13.91 -2.82
N ASP A 103 -17.44 14.45 -2.72
CA ASP A 103 -18.25 14.27 -1.52
C ASP A 103 -18.98 12.93 -1.57
N ILE A 104 -18.42 11.92 -0.91
CA ILE A 104 -18.95 10.54 -0.93
C ILE A 104 -20.29 10.43 -0.18
N SER A 105 -20.62 11.41 0.67
CA SER A 105 -21.89 11.44 1.39
C SER A 105 -23.07 11.94 0.55
N LYS A 106 -22.80 12.55 -0.60
CA LYS A 106 -23.81 13.20 -1.43
C LYS A 106 -24.60 12.20 -2.28
N ALA A 107 -25.80 12.60 -2.69
CA ALA A 107 -26.61 11.85 -3.64
C ALA A 107 -25.82 11.61 -4.95
N ASN A 108 -26.06 10.45 -5.58
CA ASN A 108 -25.39 9.96 -6.79
C ASN A 108 -23.90 9.63 -6.66
N SER A 109 -23.26 9.89 -5.53
CA SER A 109 -21.87 9.48 -5.27
C SER A 109 -21.71 7.96 -5.19
N TRP A 110 -22.80 7.20 -4.99
CA TRP A 110 -22.82 5.73 -5.06
C TRP A 110 -22.47 5.18 -6.45
N ALA A 111 -22.51 6.01 -7.50
CA ALA A 111 -22.08 5.62 -8.84
C ALA A 111 -20.54 5.62 -8.98
N LEU A 112 -19.80 6.23 -8.05
CA LEU A 112 -18.35 6.15 -8.02
C LEU A 112 -17.92 4.69 -7.78
N PRO A 113 -16.83 4.23 -8.43
CA PRO A 113 -16.37 2.86 -8.26
C PRO A 113 -15.91 2.59 -6.83
N GLU A 114 -15.95 1.32 -6.44
CA GLU A 114 -15.65 0.89 -5.07
C GLU A 114 -14.26 1.35 -4.61
N TYR A 115 -13.23 1.28 -5.46
CA TYR A 115 -11.87 1.72 -5.10
C TYR A 115 -11.76 3.22 -4.77
N VAL A 116 -12.75 4.06 -5.15
CA VAL A 116 -12.82 5.48 -4.76
C VAL A 116 -13.54 5.65 -3.43
N THR A 117 -14.56 4.83 -3.17
CA THR A 117 -15.51 5.01 -2.05
C THR A 117 -15.18 4.14 -0.83
N GLU A 118 -14.38 3.11 -1.00
CA GLU A 118 -14.08 2.10 0.03
C GLU A 118 -13.46 2.71 1.29
N ASN A 119 -12.45 3.56 1.14
CA ASN A 119 -11.79 4.21 2.28
C ASN A 119 -12.77 5.04 3.12
N TYR A 120 -13.73 5.70 2.47
CA TYR A 120 -14.77 6.48 3.15
C TYR A 120 -15.66 5.63 4.05
N TYR A 121 -16.09 4.46 3.56
CA TYR A 121 -16.95 3.53 4.32
C TYR A 121 -16.18 2.75 5.39
N ASN A 122 -14.91 2.46 5.14
CA ASN A 122 -14.07 1.70 6.06
C ASN A 122 -13.59 2.52 7.25
N SER A 123 -13.60 3.86 7.16
CA SER A 123 -13.03 4.75 8.18
C SER A 123 -14.07 5.62 8.90
N LEU A 124 -15.24 5.09 9.24
CA LEU A 124 -16.40 5.87 9.74
C LEU A 124 -16.09 6.86 10.87
N LYS A 125 -15.06 6.59 11.69
CA LYS A 125 -14.65 7.42 12.82
C LYS A 125 -13.66 8.53 12.44
N SER A 126 -13.11 8.56 11.23
CA SER A 126 -12.19 9.61 10.78
C SER A 126 -12.92 10.84 10.26
N GLY A 127 -12.48 12.02 10.74
CA GLY A 127 -12.87 13.30 10.15
C GLY A 127 -12.26 13.58 8.77
N ASN A 128 -11.26 12.79 8.36
CA ASN A 128 -10.52 13.01 7.11
C ASN A 128 -11.05 12.21 5.92
N ARG A 129 -11.97 11.26 6.16
CA ARG A 129 -12.47 10.30 5.17
C ARG A 129 -13.26 10.87 3.98
N ASN A 130 -13.62 12.15 4.03
CA ASN A 130 -14.47 12.79 3.01
C ASN A 130 -14.00 14.20 2.67
N ARG A 131 -12.69 14.46 2.71
CA ARG A 131 -12.14 15.82 2.55
C ARG A 131 -11.78 16.20 1.12
N ASP A 132 -11.39 15.24 0.29
CA ASP A 132 -10.84 15.51 -1.03
C ASP A 132 -11.91 15.88 -2.06
N ARG A 133 -11.62 16.88 -2.89
CA ARG A 133 -12.53 17.33 -3.96
C ARG A 133 -11.76 17.54 -5.26
N ILE A 134 -12.42 17.26 -6.38
CA ILE A 134 -12.02 17.76 -7.71
C ILE A 134 -13.05 18.80 -8.11
N ILE A 135 -12.57 19.95 -8.57
CA ILE A 135 -13.40 21.01 -9.15
C ILE A 135 -13.05 21.10 -10.64
N VAL A 136 -14.07 21.13 -11.49
CA VAL A 136 -13.90 21.28 -12.95
C VAL A 136 -14.65 22.50 -13.43
N ARG A 137 -14.11 23.20 -14.42
CA ARG A 137 -14.84 24.23 -15.16
C ARG A 137 -15.50 23.61 -16.38
N VAL A 138 -16.82 23.68 -16.43
CA VAL A 138 -17.63 23.28 -17.58
C VAL A 138 -17.80 24.50 -18.48
N VAL A 139 -17.53 24.34 -19.77
CA VAL A 139 -17.79 25.34 -20.81
C VAL A 139 -18.79 24.75 -21.81
N GLN A 140 -19.98 25.34 -21.89
CA GLN A 140 -21.01 24.95 -22.84
C GLN A 140 -20.81 25.67 -24.18
N ALA A 141 -21.04 24.95 -25.28
CA ALA A 141 -21.09 25.56 -26.60
C ALA A 141 -22.40 26.32 -26.79
N GLU A 142 -22.33 27.55 -27.30
CA GLU A 142 -23.52 28.37 -27.54
C GLU A 142 -24.55 27.63 -28.40
N GLY A 143 -25.79 27.52 -27.88
CA GLY A 143 -26.90 26.89 -28.61
C GLY A 143 -26.82 25.36 -28.76
N SER A 144 -25.92 24.69 -28.03
CA SER A 144 -25.77 23.23 -28.04
C SER A 144 -25.76 22.66 -26.62
N ASN A 145 -26.16 21.40 -26.47
CA ASN A 145 -26.01 20.65 -25.22
C ASN A 145 -24.61 20.04 -25.07
N GLN A 146 -23.71 20.28 -26.04
CA GLN A 146 -22.31 19.86 -25.95
C GLN A 146 -21.55 20.77 -24.98
N PHE A 147 -20.74 20.14 -24.14
CA PHE A 147 -19.84 20.84 -23.24
C PHE A 147 -18.43 20.27 -23.36
N ARG A 148 -17.49 20.98 -22.74
CA ARG A 148 -16.12 20.53 -22.54
C ARG A 148 -15.62 21.00 -21.19
N LEU A 149 -14.58 20.35 -20.68
CA LEU A 149 -13.84 20.86 -19.52
C LEU A 149 -12.52 21.44 -20.00
N ASP A 150 -12.16 22.61 -19.49
CA ASP A 150 -10.91 23.30 -19.82
C ASP A 150 -10.08 23.69 -18.60
N GLU A 151 -10.57 23.38 -17.39
CA GLU A 151 -9.80 23.52 -16.16
C GLU A 151 -10.20 22.44 -15.15
N VAL A 152 -9.18 21.89 -14.48
CA VAL A 152 -9.30 20.91 -13.40
C VAL A 152 -8.50 21.41 -12.22
N LEU A 153 -9.11 21.39 -11.05
CA LEU A 153 -8.54 21.83 -9.79
C LEU A 153 -8.72 20.71 -8.77
N VAL A 154 -7.74 20.54 -7.90
CA VAL A 154 -7.82 19.63 -6.75
C VAL A 154 -7.78 20.45 -5.47
N THR A 155 -8.61 20.10 -4.49
CA THR A 155 -8.70 20.83 -3.22
C THR A 155 -9.14 19.91 -2.08
N GLU A 156 -9.03 20.40 -0.86
CA GLU A 156 -9.47 19.70 0.34
C GLU A 156 -10.35 20.60 1.23
N LEU A 157 -11.27 19.98 1.95
CA LEU A 157 -11.98 20.67 3.03
C LEU A 157 -11.05 20.93 4.21
N CYS A 158 -11.25 22.05 4.91
CA CYS A 158 -10.57 22.33 6.17
C CYS A 158 -10.84 21.22 7.21
N PRO A 159 -9.86 20.88 8.06
CA PRO A 159 -10.07 19.92 9.15
C PRO A 159 -11.25 20.32 10.06
N LEU A 160 -11.96 19.33 10.59
CA LEU A 160 -13.17 19.54 11.41
C LEU A 160 -12.93 20.30 12.72
N ASN A 161 -11.68 20.41 13.18
CA ASN A 161 -11.29 21.09 14.42
C ASN A 161 -10.92 22.57 14.22
N VAL A 162 -11.15 23.15 13.03
CA VAL A 162 -10.89 24.55 12.72
C VAL A 162 -12.22 25.33 12.69
N ASN A 163 -12.21 26.61 13.06
CA ASN A 163 -13.37 27.53 13.05
C ASN A 163 -14.03 27.73 11.66
N GLN A 164 -13.53 27.04 10.63
CA GLN A 164 -14.02 27.03 9.24
C GLN A 164 -14.28 25.58 8.76
N ALA A 165 -14.63 24.67 9.68
CA ALA A 165 -14.97 23.28 9.35
C ALA A 165 -15.96 23.22 8.18
N ASN A 166 -15.65 22.39 7.17
CA ASN A 166 -16.39 22.24 5.91
C ASN A 166 -16.27 23.38 4.89
N SER A 167 -15.37 24.36 5.09
CA SER A 167 -14.95 25.25 4.00
C SER A 167 -13.84 24.60 3.16
N PHE A 168 -13.72 25.00 1.90
CA PHE A 168 -12.59 24.63 1.05
C PHE A 168 -11.33 25.35 1.51
N HIS A 169 -10.18 24.65 1.50
CA HIS A 169 -8.92 25.19 1.98
C HIS A 169 -8.19 25.93 0.83
N PRO A 170 -8.20 27.28 0.77
CA PRO A 170 -7.71 28.01 -0.41
C PRO A 170 -6.23 27.77 -0.67
N ASN A 171 -5.43 27.67 0.40
CA ASN A 171 -3.98 27.42 0.33
C ASN A 171 -3.63 25.96 -0.04
N HIS A 172 -4.62 25.07 -0.10
CA HIS A 172 -4.44 23.67 -0.52
C HIS A 172 -5.29 23.39 -1.74
N THR A 173 -5.42 24.39 -2.62
CA THR A 173 -6.06 24.24 -3.92
C THR A 173 -5.06 24.46 -5.02
N TYR A 174 -5.05 23.53 -5.98
CA TYR A 174 -4.05 23.47 -7.04
C TYR A 174 -4.72 23.28 -8.38
N THR A 175 -4.21 23.95 -9.41
CA THR A 175 -4.58 23.67 -10.79
C THR A 175 -3.84 22.41 -11.26
N ILE A 176 -4.55 21.50 -11.91
CA ILE A 176 -3.98 20.32 -12.54
C ILE A 176 -3.66 20.64 -14.00
N SER A 177 -2.40 20.49 -14.39
CA SER A 177 -2.00 20.69 -15.79
C SER A 177 -2.53 19.59 -16.70
N PHE A 178 -2.61 19.89 -18.00
CA PHE A 178 -2.86 18.88 -19.03
C PHE A 178 -1.72 17.87 -19.16
N ASN A 179 -0.49 18.22 -18.76
CA ASN A 179 0.65 17.31 -18.76
C ASN A 179 0.45 16.17 -17.75
N LEU A 180 0.06 16.51 -16.52
CA LEU A 180 -0.27 15.54 -15.48
C LEU A 180 -1.42 14.63 -15.93
N LEU A 181 -2.52 15.20 -16.46
CA LEU A 181 -3.65 14.40 -16.94
C LEU A 181 -3.22 13.40 -18.02
N ARG A 182 -2.38 13.82 -18.97
CA ARG A 182 -1.81 12.95 -20.02
C ARG A 182 -0.90 11.88 -19.44
N GLU A 183 -0.07 12.21 -18.45
CA GLU A 183 0.81 11.22 -17.78
C GLU A 183 -0.01 10.10 -17.13
N ILE A 184 -1.10 10.46 -16.44
CA ILE A 184 -2.03 9.48 -15.85
C ILE A 184 -2.70 8.65 -16.95
N GLN A 185 -3.16 9.27 -18.03
CA GLN A 185 -3.80 8.57 -19.16
C GLN A 185 -2.85 7.58 -19.84
N MET A 186 -1.55 7.88 -19.93
CA MET A 186 -0.55 6.94 -20.48
C MET A 186 -0.41 5.68 -19.61
N LEU A 187 -0.48 5.81 -18.27
CA LEU A 187 -0.49 4.64 -17.38
C LEU A 187 -1.71 3.76 -17.67
N ARG A 188 -2.90 4.34 -17.81
CA ARG A 188 -4.11 3.60 -18.19
C ARG A 188 -3.93 2.85 -19.51
N VAL A 189 -3.39 3.49 -20.55
CA VAL A 189 -3.19 2.86 -21.88
C VAL A 189 -2.21 1.69 -21.79
N HIS A 190 -1.14 1.83 -21.01
CA HIS A 190 -0.18 0.76 -20.77
C HIS A 190 -0.82 -0.47 -20.13
N TRP A 191 -1.80 -0.27 -19.25
CA TRP A 191 -2.52 -1.31 -18.50
C TRP A 191 -3.95 -1.55 -19.02
N ARG A 192 -4.16 -1.49 -20.34
CA ARG A 192 -5.49 -1.48 -20.99
C ARG A 192 -6.49 -2.58 -20.57
N ASN A 193 -6.01 -3.69 -20.00
CA ASN A 193 -6.82 -4.82 -19.53
C ASN A 193 -6.79 -5.01 -18.00
N ASP A 194 -6.16 -4.10 -17.26
CA ASP A 194 -5.92 -4.19 -15.82
C ASP A 194 -5.99 -2.79 -15.18
N THR A 195 -7.21 -2.29 -15.00
CA THR A 195 -7.47 -0.98 -14.36
C THR A 195 -6.82 -0.87 -12.98
N LEU A 196 -6.71 -1.98 -12.25
CA LEU A 196 -6.11 -2.02 -10.92
C LEU A 196 -4.58 -1.85 -11.00
N GLY A 197 -3.90 -2.54 -11.93
CA GLY A 197 -2.47 -2.35 -12.16
C GLY A 197 -2.10 -0.93 -12.60
N GLY A 198 -2.96 -0.26 -13.38
CA GLY A 198 -2.79 1.16 -13.71
C GLY A 198 -2.93 2.10 -12.52
N LEU A 199 -3.92 1.84 -11.66
CA LEU A 199 -4.15 2.57 -10.42
C LEU A 199 -2.97 2.41 -9.45
N GLU A 200 -2.48 1.19 -9.25
CA GLU A 200 -1.32 0.91 -8.41
C GLU A 200 -0.07 1.64 -8.88
N ALA A 201 0.22 1.61 -10.19
CA ALA A 201 1.34 2.33 -10.77
C ALA A 201 1.23 3.85 -10.58
N PHE A 202 0.02 4.39 -10.68
CA PHE A 202 -0.26 5.80 -10.42
C PHE A 202 -0.03 6.14 -8.94
N LEU A 203 -0.64 5.40 -8.01
CA LEU A 203 -0.54 5.65 -6.56
C LEU A 203 0.92 5.57 -6.08
N GLY A 204 1.68 4.59 -6.56
CA GLY A 204 3.09 4.44 -6.24
C GLY A 204 3.94 5.63 -6.72
N LYS A 205 3.67 6.14 -7.94
CA LYS A 205 4.37 7.33 -8.47
C LYS A 205 3.94 8.63 -7.78
N ALA A 206 2.66 8.75 -7.45
CA ALA A 206 2.07 9.91 -6.77
C ALA A 206 2.45 9.98 -5.29
N GLY A 207 3.14 8.95 -4.78
CA GLY A 207 3.58 8.88 -3.38
C GLY A 207 2.43 8.77 -2.41
N TYR A 208 1.34 8.11 -2.81
CA TYR A 208 0.36 7.64 -1.84
C TYR A 208 1.12 6.84 -0.76
N GLN A 209 1.01 7.30 0.50
CA GLN A 209 2.08 7.21 1.50
C GLN A 209 2.74 5.83 1.63
N THR A 210 3.88 5.74 0.95
CA THR A 210 5.09 5.06 1.38
C THR A 210 6.06 6.12 1.93
N CYS A 211 6.08 6.40 3.24
CA CYS A 211 7.14 7.27 3.81
C CYS A 211 8.55 6.71 3.50
N PRO A 212 9.56 7.59 3.31
CA PRO A 212 10.82 7.25 2.68
C PRO A 212 11.74 6.45 3.61
N SER A 213 12.43 5.45 3.06
CA SER A 213 13.77 5.10 3.52
C SER A 213 14.71 5.18 2.31
N PRO A 214 15.79 5.96 2.36
CA PRO A 214 16.78 5.99 1.29
C PRO A 214 17.79 4.84 1.45
N GLU A 215 17.34 3.58 1.59
CA GLU A 215 18.30 2.49 1.90
C GLU A 215 17.97 1.06 1.42
N PHE A 216 16.93 0.81 0.63
CA PHE A 216 16.75 -0.52 0.01
C PHE A 216 16.57 -0.44 -1.51
N GLN A 217 17.62 0.08 -2.15
CA GLN A 217 17.95 -0.33 -3.51
C GLN A 217 18.69 -1.68 -3.38
N VAL A 218 18.29 -2.65 -4.20
CA VAL A 218 18.81 -4.03 -4.30
C VAL A 218 18.10 -5.07 -3.40
N CYS A 219 16.88 -5.45 -3.78
CA CYS A 219 16.41 -6.84 -3.66
C CYS A 219 15.63 -7.17 -4.93
N TYR A 220 16.36 -7.49 -6.01
CA TYR A 220 15.77 -7.80 -7.31
C TYR A 220 15.95 -9.29 -7.63
N MET A 221 14.91 -9.84 -8.26
CA MET A 221 14.87 -11.13 -9.00
C MET A 221 14.72 -12.43 -8.19
N LYS A 222 13.49 -12.70 -7.70
CA LYS A 222 12.83 -14.04 -7.81
C LYS A 222 11.37 -14.16 -7.33
N SER A 223 10.76 -13.15 -6.72
CA SER A 223 9.34 -13.19 -6.29
C SER A 223 8.31 -12.83 -7.40
N ILE A 224 8.76 -12.61 -8.64
CA ILE A 224 8.00 -11.90 -9.72
C ILE A 224 6.90 -12.76 -10.41
N ARG A 225 6.34 -13.78 -9.74
CA ARG A 225 5.03 -14.34 -10.15
C ARG A 225 3.95 -14.25 -9.08
N PHE A 226 4.32 -14.05 -7.81
CA PHE A 226 3.38 -13.94 -6.69
C PHE A 226 3.17 -12.51 -6.19
N GLN A 227 3.93 -11.53 -6.69
CA GLN A 227 3.67 -10.10 -6.42
C GLN A 227 2.52 -9.53 -7.26
N ARG A 228 1.74 -10.34 -7.98
CA ARG A 228 0.78 -9.84 -8.97
C ARG A 228 -0.53 -9.30 -8.40
N LEU A 229 -0.72 -9.28 -7.08
CA LEU A 229 -1.72 -8.48 -6.36
C LEU A 229 -1.22 -8.16 -4.94
N GLN A 230 0.03 -7.72 -4.79
CA GLN A 230 0.52 -7.26 -3.48
C GLN A 230 0.00 -5.85 -3.21
N MET A 231 -1.05 -5.78 -2.41
CA MET A 231 -1.61 -4.52 -1.92
C MET A 231 -0.53 -3.58 -1.41
N VAL A 232 -0.62 -2.33 -1.84
CA VAL A 232 0.18 -1.22 -1.34
C VAL A 232 0.03 -1.16 0.18
N GLU A 233 1.10 -1.35 0.93
CA GLU A 233 1.14 -1.10 2.38
C GLU A 233 0.76 0.36 2.64
N MET A 234 -0.44 0.64 3.17
CA MET A 234 -0.88 2.02 3.42
C MET A 234 -0.57 2.45 4.85
N LYS A 235 -0.03 3.66 4.98
CA LYS A 235 0.22 4.35 6.25
C LYS A 235 -1.01 5.19 6.65
N THR A 236 -1.18 5.41 7.94
CA THR A 236 -2.39 6.03 8.51
C THR A 236 -2.07 7.35 9.22
N GLU A 237 -3.00 8.30 9.19
CA GLU A 237 -2.79 9.66 9.72
C GLU A 237 -2.62 9.74 11.24
N ASP A 238 -3.16 8.77 11.99
CA ASP A 238 -3.18 8.83 13.46
C ASP A 238 -1.84 8.49 14.12
N ASP A 239 -0.87 7.91 13.40
CA ASP A 239 0.56 7.82 13.74
C ASP A 239 1.24 7.10 12.55
N CYS A 240 2.36 7.62 12.05
CA CYS A 240 3.06 7.15 10.84
C CYS A 240 3.70 5.75 11.01
N HIS A 241 2.87 4.73 11.21
CA HIS A 241 3.25 3.33 11.39
C HIS A 241 2.71 2.46 10.24
N GLN A 242 3.47 1.43 9.87
CA GLN A 242 3.11 0.48 8.83
C GLN A 242 2.07 -0.50 9.40
N LEU A 243 0.87 -0.55 8.80
CA LEU A 243 -0.10 -1.58 9.10
C LEU A 243 0.47 -2.94 8.68
N ARG A 244 0.43 -3.93 9.58
CA ARG A 244 0.85 -5.30 9.27
C ARG A 244 -0.24 -6.29 9.63
N LEU A 245 -0.45 -7.26 8.74
CA LEU A 245 -1.27 -8.45 8.96
C LEU A 245 -0.41 -9.65 8.58
N ASP A 246 0.07 -10.37 9.58
CA ASP A 246 1.08 -11.41 9.40
C ASP A 246 0.59 -12.76 9.94
N VAL A 247 1.06 -13.82 9.29
CA VAL A 247 1.08 -15.16 9.88
C VAL A 247 2.43 -15.34 10.54
N LYS A 248 2.42 -15.76 11.80
CA LYS A 248 3.63 -15.96 12.59
C LYS A 248 3.65 -17.35 13.22
N PRO A 249 4.81 -17.93 13.50
CA PRO A 249 4.90 -19.20 14.21
C PRO A 249 4.34 -19.07 15.63
N ALA A 250 3.52 -20.03 16.04
CA ALA A 250 3.14 -20.23 17.42
C ALA A 250 3.88 -21.44 18.01
N GLU A 251 3.58 -21.78 19.25
CA GLU A 251 4.10 -22.99 19.88
C GLU A 251 3.61 -24.26 19.16
N ASN A 252 4.43 -25.32 19.21
CA ASN A 252 4.09 -26.65 18.68
C ASN A 252 3.76 -26.72 17.18
N GLY A 253 4.28 -25.80 16.35
CA GLY A 253 4.13 -25.89 14.89
C GLY A 253 2.80 -25.32 14.37
N TYR A 254 1.99 -24.80 15.28
CA TYR A 254 0.82 -24.01 14.94
C TYR A 254 1.23 -22.59 14.53
N LEU A 255 0.26 -21.82 14.08
CA LEU A 255 0.45 -20.43 13.73
C LEU A 255 -0.30 -19.51 14.69
N LYS A 256 0.14 -18.27 14.74
CA LYS A 256 -0.61 -17.15 15.30
C LYS A 256 -0.83 -16.12 14.20
N MET A 257 -2.05 -15.59 14.14
CA MET A 257 -2.30 -14.38 13.37
C MET A 257 -1.80 -13.20 14.19
N SER A 258 -1.10 -12.26 13.57
CA SER A 258 -0.68 -11.02 14.18
C SER A 258 -1.17 -9.85 13.35
N TRP A 259 -1.65 -8.80 14.01
CA TRP A 259 -1.96 -7.53 13.40
C TRP A 259 -1.30 -6.43 14.20
N SER A 260 -0.82 -5.40 13.51
CA SER A 260 -0.27 -4.22 14.17
C SER A 260 -0.59 -2.94 13.42
N ASN A 261 -0.69 -1.85 14.19
CA ASN A 261 -0.90 -0.49 13.68
C ASN A 261 -2.18 -0.34 12.84
N LEU A 262 -3.26 -1.03 13.23
CA LEU A 262 -4.57 -0.81 12.64
C LEU A 262 -5.02 0.62 12.95
N PRO A 263 -5.47 1.40 11.95
CA PRO A 263 -5.90 2.78 12.20
C PRO A 263 -7.12 2.82 13.12
N LYS A 264 -7.06 3.63 14.18
CA LYS A 264 -8.20 3.84 15.10
C LYS A 264 -9.47 4.25 14.36
N SER A 265 -9.33 4.93 13.21
CA SER A 265 -10.45 5.33 12.36
C SER A 265 -11.27 4.18 11.78
N ILE A 266 -10.67 3.01 11.58
CA ILE A 266 -11.36 1.82 11.04
C ILE A 266 -11.81 0.84 12.13
N MET A 267 -11.29 1.02 13.35
CA MET A 267 -11.62 0.16 14.48
C MET A 267 -13.12 0.24 14.77
N ASP A 268 -13.78 -0.90 14.70
CA ASP A 268 -15.22 -1.09 14.90
C ASP A 268 -15.42 -2.41 15.65
N ARG A 269 -16.49 -2.53 16.44
CA ARG A 269 -16.80 -3.71 17.24
C ARG A 269 -17.05 -4.99 16.40
N TYR A 270 -17.17 -4.82 15.09
CA TYR A 270 -17.44 -5.87 14.12
C TYR A 270 -16.21 -6.18 13.23
N MET A 271 -15.03 -5.68 13.60
CA MET A 271 -13.77 -5.99 12.92
C MET A 271 -13.25 -7.36 13.37
N VAL A 272 -12.92 -8.20 12.41
CA VAL A 272 -12.29 -9.50 12.63
C VAL A 272 -11.07 -9.65 11.73
N VAL A 273 -10.07 -10.39 12.17
CA VAL A 273 -9.03 -10.93 11.30
C VAL A 273 -9.38 -12.36 10.93
N GLY A 274 -9.34 -12.66 9.64
CA GLY A 274 -9.57 -14.00 9.09
C GLY A 274 -8.29 -14.58 8.52
N LEU A 275 -8.04 -15.86 8.80
CA LEU A 275 -7.00 -16.65 8.14
C LEU A 275 -7.59 -17.30 6.91
N PHE A 276 -6.94 -17.15 5.76
CA PHE A 276 -7.34 -17.73 4.49
C PHE A 276 -6.29 -18.70 3.96
N LYS A 277 -6.74 -19.65 3.13
CA LYS A 277 -5.87 -20.65 2.49
C LYS A 277 -4.85 -20.05 1.50
N GLY A 278 -5.14 -18.86 0.98
CA GLY A 278 -4.25 -18.07 0.12
C GLY A 278 -4.98 -16.97 -0.64
N ASP A 279 -4.25 -16.23 -1.47
CA ASP A 279 -4.64 -14.95 -2.05
C ASP A 279 -5.93 -15.04 -2.89
N GLY A 280 -5.96 -15.96 -3.85
CA GLY A 280 -7.15 -16.20 -4.68
C GLY A 280 -8.24 -17.03 -3.99
N SER A 281 -8.01 -17.53 -2.78
CA SER A 281 -8.94 -18.45 -2.13
C SER A 281 -9.97 -17.72 -1.27
N PRO A 282 -11.29 -18.01 -1.45
CA PRO A 282 -12.32 -17.54 -0.53
C PRO A 282 -12.41 -18.40 0.74
N THR A 283 -11.61 -19.47 0.85
CA THR A 283 -11.68 -20.41 1.97
C THR A 283 -11.03 -19.81 3.22
N LYS A 284 -11.87 -19.35 4.14
CA LYS A 284 -11.49 -18.95 5.50
C LYS A 284 -11.30 -20.19 6.38
N LEU A 285 -10.14 -20.27 7.05
CA LEU A 285 -9.72 -21.37 7.91
C LEU A 285 -9.99 -21.08 9.39
N ALA A 286 -9.85 -19.83 9.79
CA ALA A 286 -10.10 -19.38 11.15
C ALA A 286 -10.41 -17.88 11.16
N GLU A 287 -10.95 -17.39 12.27
CA GLU A 287 -11.17 -15.97 12.49
C GLU A 287 -11.00 -15.62 13.97
N SER A 288 -10.62 -14.38 14.24
CA SER A 288 -10.51 -13.83 15.58
C SER A 288 -11.01 -12.39 15.61
N PRO A 289 -11.72 -11.96 16.66
CA PRO A 289 -12.08 -10.56 16.82
C PRO A 289 -10.83 -9.72 17.03
N VAL A 290 -10.80 -8.53 16.42
CA VAL A 290 -9.70 -7.58 16.62
C VAL A 290 -9.80 -6.93 18.00
N GLY A 291 -11.02 -6.67 18.47
CA GLY A 291 -11.27 -5.94 19.72
C GLY A 291 -11.10 -4.43 19.56
N ASP A 292 -10.72 -3.75 20.64
CA ASP A 292 -10.52 -2.30 20.68
C ASP A 292 -9.06 -1.88 20.47
N ASP A 293 -8.13 -2.85 20.49
CA ASP A 293 -6.70 -2.62 20.34
C ASP A 293 -6.28 -2.56 18.87
N THR A 294 -5.40 -1.61 18.53
CA THR A 294 -4.87 -1.44 17.16
C THR A 294 -3.83 -2.48 16.77
N SER A 295 -3.40 -3.31 17.73
CA SER A 295 -2.42 -4.37 17.54
C SER A 295 -2.81 -5.56 18.42
N GLY A 296 -2.52 -6.76 17.96
CA GLY A 296 -2.86 -7.97 18.70
C GLY A 296 -2.37 -9.23 18.01
N THR A 297 -2.57 -10.34 18.70
CA THR A 297 -2.25 -11.68 18.21
C THR A 297 -3.35 -12.66 18.59
N SER A 298 -3.54 -13.68 17.77
CA SER A 298 -4.44 -14.79 18.09
C SER A 298 -3.83 -16.10 17.62
N ASP A 299 -3.64 -17.02 18.58
CA ASP A 299 -3.15 -18.37 18.30
C ASP A 299 -4.24 -19.21 17.64
N ILE A 300 -3.88 -19.89 16.55
CA ILE A 300 -4.79 -20.69 15.74
C ILE A 300 -4.21 -22.09 15.58
N PHE A 301 -5.03 -23.11 15.83
CA PHE A 301 -4.67 -24.53 15.68
C PHE A 301 -4.65 -24.98 14.22
N VAL A 302 -4.02 -24.20 13.34
CA VAL A 302 -3.76 -24.52 11.94
C VAL A 302 -2.25 -24.64 11.78
N ALA A 303 -1.82 -25.72 11.12
CA ALA A 303 -0.40 -25.97 10.86
C ALA A 303 0.18 -24.86 9.98
N LEU A 304 1.34 -24.34 10.36
CA LEU A 304 1.99 -23.27 9.63
C LEU A 304 2.52 -23.76 8.28
N ASN A 305 1.94 -23.21 7.21
CA ASN A 305 2.21 -23.58 5.82
C ASN A 305 2.34 -22.35 4.92
N PRO A 306 3.16 -22.42 3.86
CA PRO A 306 3.24 -21.36 2.86
C PRO A 306 1.89 -21.13 2.17
N GLY A 307 1.69 -19.89 1.72
CA GLY A 307 0.49 -19.44 1.02
C GLY A 307 -0.65 -19.02 1.93
N LEU A 308 -0.57 -19.24 3.26
CA LEU A 308 -1.58 -18.73 4.19
C LEU A 308 -1.59 -17.21 4.23
N GLN A 309 -2.76 -16.60 4.40
CA GLN A 309 -2.90 -15.14 4.34
C GLN A 309 -3.88 -14.64 5.41
N VAL A 310 -3.51 -13.58 6.12
CA VAL A 310 -4.40 -12.89 7.07
C VAL A 310 -5.11 -11.75 6.36
N ARG A 311 -6.41 -11.61 6.59
CA ARG A 311 -7.21 -10.50 6.05
C ARG A 311 -8.03 -9.85 7.14
N LEU A 312 -8.15 -8.53 7.10
CA LEU A 312 -9.01 -7.75 7.97
C LEU A 312 -10.39 -7.64 7.33
N LEU A 313 -11.41 -8.07 8.04
CA LEU A 313 -12.78 -8.09 7.56
C LEU A 313 -13.67 -7.25 8.48
N LYS A 314 -14.66 -6.58 7.88
CA LYS A 314 -15.74 -5.92 8.60
C LYS A 314 -17.01 -6.75 8.45
N LYS A 315 -17.52 -7.26 9.57
CA LYS A 315 -18.80 -7.97 9.61
C LYS A 315 -19.96 -6.99 9.56
N SER A 316 -20.97 -7.32 8.78
CA SER A 316 -22.25 -6.63 8.83
C SER A 316 -22.96 -6.93 10.15
N PRO A 317 -23.54 -5.92 10.83
CA PRO A 317 -24.38 -6.16 12.00
C PRO A 317 -25.72 -6.81 11.67
N TRP A 318 -26.14 -6.77 10.41
CA TRP A 318 -27.51 -7.04 9.98
C TRP A 318 -27.65 -8.31 9.15
N ASP A 319 -26.55 -8.89 8.68
CA ASP A 319 -26.49 -10.14 7.95
C ASP A 319 -25.15 -10.88 8.15
N THR A 320 -24.94 -11.96 7.41
CA THR A 320 -23.70 -12.76 7.43
C THR A 320 -22.66 -12.28 6.42
N THR A 321 -22.83 -11.11 5.81
CA THR A 321 -21.86 -10.60 4.84
C THR A 321 -20.64 -10.04 5.55
N GLU A 322 -19.48 -10.29 4.95
CA GLU A 322 -18.20 -9.84 5.43
C GLU A 322 -17.55 -9.06 4.29
N ARG A 323 -17.17 -7.81 4.56
CA ARG A 323 -16.42 -7.00 3.61
C ARG A 323 -14.94 -7.09 3.95
N GLU A 324 -14.11 -7.40 2.97
CA GLU A 324 -12.67 -7.29 3.13
C GLU A 324 -12.28 -5.81 3.19
N VAL A 325 -11.61 -5.42 4.27
CA VAL A 325 -11.10 -4.06 4.48
C VAL A 325 -9.62 -4.01 4.16
N TRP A 326 -8.90 -5.08 4.48
CA TRP A 326 -7.47 -5.20 4.26
C TRP A 326 -7.05 -6.66 4.08
N ARG A 327 -5.88 -6.86 3.51
CA ARG A 327 -5.27 -8.16 3.19
C ARG A 327 -3.76 -8.09 3.45
N GLY A 328 -3.23 -9.10 4.10
CA GLY A 328 -1.80 -9.25 4.36
C GLY A 328 -1.07 -9.90 3.18
N ALA A 329 0.26 -9.91 3.26
CA ALA A 329 1.05 -10.73 2.36
C ALA A 329 0.74 -12.22 2.59
N GLU A 330 0.89 -13.03 1.54
CA GLU A 330 0.95 -14.48 1.73
C GLU A 330 2.20 -14.85 2.54
N PHE A 331 2.03 -15.79 3.46
CA PHE A 331 3.11 -16.33 4.25
C PHE A 331 4.06 -17.13 3.36
N ASP A 332 5.31 -16.71 3.33
CA ASP A 332 6.42 -17.45 2.73
C ASP A 332 6.91 -18.54 3.69
N ASP A 333 7.33 -19.71 3.17
CA ASP A 333 7.73 -20.82 4.04
C ASP A 333 8.99 -20.54 4.88
N ALA A 334 9.78 -19.54 4.53
CA ALA A 334 10.95 -19.12 5.29
C ALA A 334 10.71 -17.83 6.11
N ASP A 335 9.46 -17.37 6.25
CA ASP A 335 9.12 -16.07 6.89
C ASP A 335 9.93 -14.92 6.26
N SER A 336 10.13 -14.95 4.93
CA SER A 336 10.94 -13.99 4.17
C SER A 336 12.44 -13.95 4.56
N LEU A 337 12.93 -14.93 5.33
CA LEU A 337 14.34 -15.01 5.72
C LEU A 337 15.20 -15.60 4.60
N ILE A 338 16.28 -14.90 4.26
CA ILE A 338 17.24 -15.36 3.25
C ILE A 338 18.13 -16.51 3.78
N PRO A 339 18.64 -17.38 2.89
CA PRO A 339 19.63 -18.39 3.25
C PRO A 339 20.91 -17.77 3.83
N PHE A 340 21.41 -18.36 4.91
CA PHE A 340 22.65 -17.95 5.56
C PHE A 340 23.87 -18.60 4.89
N ILE A 341 24.82 -17.79 4.43
CA ILE A 341 26.03 -18.25 3.74
C ILE A 341 26.98 -18.95 4.72
N MET A 342 27.46 -20.14 4.36
CA MET A 342 28.45 -20.88 5.15
C MET A 342 29.84 -20.27 4.98
N LYS A 343 30.52 -20.01 6.10
CA LYS A 343 31.85 -19.39 6.05
C LYS A 343 32.86 -20.35 5.42
N GLY A 344 33.48 -19.94 4.31
CA GLY A 344 34.55 -20.68 3.63
C GLY A 344 34.06 -21.77 2.67
N TYR A 345 32.76 -21.85 2.39
CA TYR A 345 32.18 -22.86 1.51
C TYR A 345 31.18 -22.24 0.53
N ASP A 346 31.08 -22.83 -0.66
CA ASP A 346 30.10 -22.47 -1.69
C ASP A 346 28.72 -23.09 -1.42
N ALA A 347 28.24 -22.91 -0.18
CA ALA A 347 26.97 -23.44 0.29
C ALA A 347 26.28 -22.47 1.26
N SER A 348 24.95 -22.56 1.36
CA SER A 348 24.15 -21.80 2.32
C SER A 348 23.05 -22.66 2.95
N LEU A 349 22.63 -22.26 4.15
CA LEU A 349 21.63 -22.94 4.96
C LEU A 349 20.42 -22.03 5.19
N GLN A 350 19.22 -22.54 4.95
CA GLN A 350 17.97 -21.84 5.25
C GLN A 350 17.07 -22.72 6.11
N LEU A 351 16.41 -22.11 7.09
CA LEU A 351 15.33 -22.74 7.85
C LEU A 351 14.00 -22.33 7.22
N TYR A 352 13.11 -23.30 7.02
CA TYR A 352 11.76 -23.09 6.50
C TYR A 352 10.76 -23.97 7.25
N THR A 353 9.47 -23.75 7.06
CA THR A 353 8.41 -24.59 7.63
C THR A 353 7.65 -25.36 6.56
N LYS A 354 7.23 -26.57 6.93
CA LYS A 354 6.28 -27.36 6.15
C LYS A 354 5.39 -28.14 7.10
N ASN A 355 4.08 -27.99 6.96
CA ASN A 355 3.09 -28.60 7.85
C ASN A 355 3.35 -28.32 9.34
N GLY A 356 3.85 -27.13 9.67
CA GLY A 356 4.20 -26.76 11.04
C GLY A 356 5.51 -27.33 11.57
N TYR A 357 6.28 -28.06 10.75
CA TYR A 357 7.58 -28.61 11.14
C TYR A 357 8.74 -27.79 10.59
N ALA A 358 9.76 -27.65 11.42
CA ALA A 358 11.00 -26.97 11.11
C ALA A 358 11.80 -27.84 10.15
N CYS A 359 12.08 -27.31 8.97
CA CYS A 359 12.77 -27.98 7.90
C CYS A 359 13.98 -27.16 7.48
N ALA A 360 14.99 -27.81 6.88
CA ALA A 360 16.19 -27.12 6.43
C ALA A 360 16.43 -27.35 4.94
N ARG A 361 16.88 -26.31 4.25
CA ARG A 361 17.38 -26.39 2.88
C ARG A 361 18.86 -26.04 2.84
N LEU A 362 19.62 -26.85 2.13
CA LEU A 362 21.00 -26.62 1.77
C LEU A 362 21.04 -26.21 0.30
N PHE A 363 21.52 -25.01 0.04
CA PHE A 363 21.84 -24.58 -1.32
C PHE A 363 23.33 -24.81 -1.53
N VAL A 364 23.68 -25.65 -2.50
CA VAL A 364 25.07 -25.96 -2.83
C VAL A 364 25.33 -25.52 -4.25
N LYS A 365 26.34 -24.67 -4.48
CA LYS A 365 26.67 -24.28 -5.87
C LYS A 365 27.05 -25.52 -6.67
N LYS A 366 26.62 -25.58 -7.93
CA LYS A 366 26.99 -26.69 -8.84
C LYS A 366 28.50 -26.79 -9.09
N SER A 367 29.25 -25.70 -8.86
CA SER A 367 30.72 -25.69 -8.91
C SER A 367 31.38 -26.42 -7.74
N PHE A 368 30.68 -26.62 -6.62
CA PHE A 368 31.19 -27.31 -5.45
C PHE A 368 30.91 -28.82 -5.56
N THR A 369 31.63 -29.47 -6.46
CA THR A 369 31.30 -30.84 -6.91
C THR A 369 31.61 -31.93 -5.89
N ASP A 370 32.59 -31.72 -5.01
CA ASP A 370 33.07 -32.65 -3.97
C ASP A 370 32.43 -32.38 -2.60
N TRP A 371 31.35 -31.58 -2.55
CA TRP A 371 30.76 -31.13 -1.28
C TRP A 371 30.37 -32.27 -0.33
N LYS A 372 29.96 -33.44 -0.85
CA LYS A 372 29.59 -34.59 -0.02
C LYS A 372 30.77 -35.22 0.70
N ASP A 373 31.95 -35.16 0.11
CA ASP A 373 33.19 -35.64 0.73
C ASP A 373 33.64 -34.62 1.79
N VAL A 374 33.56 -33.33 1.47
CA VAL A 374 33.90 -32.23 2.39
C VAL A 374 32.95 -32.20 3.61
N PHE A 375 31.65 -32.43 3.39
CA PHE A 375 30.62 -32.41 4.42
C PHE A 375 30.23 -33.80 4.95
N TYR A 376 31.07 -34.82 4.73
CA TYR A 376 30.74 -36.21 5.06
C TYR A 376 30.39 -36.41 6.55
N TYR A 377 31.12 -35.72 7.44
CA TYR A 377 30.86 -35.74 8.89
C TYR A 377 30.17 -34.47 9.40
N SER A 378 29.59 -33.68 8.49
CA SER A 378 28.87 -32.47 8.86
C SER A 378 27.39 -32.75 9.07
N TRP A 379 26.76 -31.97 9.94
CA TRP A 379 25.38 -32.16 10.32
C TRP A 379 24.68 -30.83 10.58
N VAL A 380 23.36 -30.82 10.38
CA VAL A 380 22.50 -29.69 10.67
C VAL A 380 21.74 -30.00 11.96
N GLY A 381 21.93 -29.17 12.97
CA GLY A 381 21.17 -29.23 14.22
C GLY A 381 19.99 -28.27 14.18
N PHE A 382 18.85 -28.71 14.70
CA PHE A 382 17.64 -27.92 14.88
C PHE A 382 17.45 -27.57 16.35
N TYR A 383 17.20 -26.30 16.63
CA TYR A 383 17.14 -25.74 17.97
C TYR A 383 15.82 -24.98 18.15
N SER A 384 15.16 -25.16 19.29
CA SER A 384 13.92 -24.46 19.63
C SER A 384 14.13 -23.02 20.10
N ALA A 385 15.38 -22.62 20.42
CA ALA A 385 15.71 -21.28 20.90
C ALA A 385 17.09 -20.82 20.39
N ASN A 386 17.31 -19.51 20.34
CA ASN A 386 18.56 -18.92 19.87
C ASN A 386 19.70 -18.95 20.92
N SER A 387 19.38 -19.08 22.20
CA SER A 387 20.30 -18.91 23.33
C SER A 387 20.95 -20.21 23.81
N VAL A 388 20.56 -21.36 23.23
CA VAL A 388 21.04 -22.67 23.65
C VAL A 388 22.40 -23.03 23.04
N SER A 389 23.15 -23.87 23.76
CA SER A 389 24.47 -24.32 23.31
C SER A 389 24.36 -25.28 22.12
N ASN A 390 25.46 -25.47 21.39
CA ASN A 390 25.49 -26.37 20.23
C ASN A 390 25.17 -27.85 20.57
N LYS A 391 25.18 -28.22 21.86
CA LYS A 391 24.89 -29.57 22.34
C LYS A 391 23.40 -29.83 22.56
N GLU A 392 22.60 -28.78 22.62
CA GLU A 392 21.18 -28.81 23.00
C GLU A 392 20.26 -28.78 21.77
N TYR A 393 20.70 -29.37 20.66
CA TYR A 393 19.83 -29.55 19.51
C TYR A 393 18.70 -30.52 19.88
N GLN A 394 17.50 -30.25 19.39
CA GLN A 394 16.34 -31.12 19.60
C GLN A 394 16.37 -32.32 18.65
N THR A 395 16.76 -32.06 17.41
CA THR A 395 16.99 -33.10 16.40
C THR A 395 18.11 -32.66 15.47
N PHE A 396 18.64 -33.60 14.69
CA PHE A 396 19.70 -33.33 13.74
C PHE A 396 19.60 -34.25 12.52
N GLN A 397 20.28 -33.86 11.45
CA GLN A 397 20.51 -34.71 10.30
C GLN A 397 21.89 -34.48 9.71
N TRP A 398 22.53 -35.55 9.27
CA TRP A 398 23.78 -35.48 8.51
C TRP A 398 23.56 -34.77 7.17
N ALA A 399 24.42 -33.83 6.84
CA ALA A 399 24.27 -32.98 5.65
C ALA A 399 24.16 -33.81 4.36
N VAL A 400 24.91 -34.91 4.27
CA VAL A 400 24.93 -35.81 3.10
C VAL A 400 23.63 -36.60 2.89
N TYR A 401 22.75 -36.67 3.89
CA TYR A 401 21.46 -37.37 3.81
C TYR A 401 20.28 -36.45 3.50
N PHE A 402 20.52 -35.15 3.27
CA PHE A 402 19.48 -34.29 2.72
C PHE A 402 19.12 -34.76 1.31
N THR A 403 17.83 -34.77 0.99
CA THR A 403 17.33 -35.26 -0.29
C THR A 403 17.35 -34.13 -1.31
N LYS A 404 17.85 -34.40 -2.52
CA LYS A 404 17.86 -33.41 -3.60
C LYS A 404 16.42 -33.07 -3.98
N ASP A 405 16.08 -31.79 -3.97
CA ASP A 405 14.76 -31.30 -4.35
C ASP A 405 14.71 -31.14 -5.87
N THR A 406 14.12 -32.13 -6.54
CA THR A 406 14.12 -32.30 -7.99
C THR A 406 13.34 -31.26 -8.83
N PRO A 407 12.37 -30.47 -8.32
CA PRO A 407 11.70 -29.46 -9.15
C PRO A 407 12.49 -28.15 -9.32
N SER A 408 13.66 -27.98 -8.67
CA SER A 408 14.38 -26.70 -8.66
C SER A 408 15.21 -26.45 -9.93
N ASP A 409 14.54 -26.28 -11.07
CA ASP A 409 15.09 -25.48 -12.19
C ASP A 409 15.10 -23.98 -11.86
N GLU A 410 14.57 -23.59 -10.69
CA GLU A 410 14.37 -22.22 -10.24
C GLU A 410 15.67 -21.49 -9.90
N ILE A 411 16.77 -22.19 -9.59
CA ILE A 411 18.08 -21.59 -9.31
C ILE A 411 19.18 -22.26 -10.14
N PRO A 412 19.47 -21.78 -11.37
CA PRO A 412 20.36 -22.46 -12.32
C PRO A 412 21.75 -22.81 -11.77
N GLU A 413 22.28 -22.00 -10.84
CA GLU A 413 23.63 -22.13 -10.29
C GLU A 413 23.74 -23.07 -9.08
N TYR A 414 22.61 -23.46 -8.47
CA TYR A 414 22.60 -24.22 -7.21
C TYR A 414 21.83 -25.53 -7.34
N ASP A 415 22.28 -26.53 -6.60
CA ASP A 415 21.48 -27.69 -6.24
C ASP A 415 20.89 -27.46 -4.85
N VAL A 416 19.58 -27.72 -4.71
CA VAL A 416 18.87 -27.60 -3.43
C VAL A 416 18.65 -28.97 -2.83
N TYR A 417 19.04 -29.14 -1.57
CA TYR A 417 18.82 -30.36 -0.80
C TYR A 417 17.98 -30.02 0.43
N VAL A 418 16.99 -30.83 0.74
CA VAL A 418 16.01 -30.56 1.79
C VAL A 418 15.98 -31.67 2.83
N TYR A 419 15.62 -31.31 4.05
CA TYR A 419 15.32 -32.24 5.12
C TYR A 419 14.15 -31.72 5.95
N GLU A 420 13.15 -32.58 6.13
CA GLU A 420 11.99 -32.33 6.97
C GLU A 420 12.25 -32.98 8.34
N SER A 421 12.38 -32.14 9.37
CA SER A 421 12.61 -32.64 10.72
C SER A 421 11.28 -32.94 11.43
N SER A 422 11.35 -33.65 12.55
CA SER A 422 10.19 -33.83 13.44
C SER A 422 10.03 -32.69 14.46
N MET A 423 10.91 -31.68 14.44
CA MET A 423 10.84 -30.54 15.35
C MET A 423 9.74 -29.60 14.87
N ALA A 424 8.83 -29.24 15.76
CA ALA A 424 7.84 -28.21 15.50
C ALA A 424 8.52 -26.85 15.26
N THR A 425 8.00 -26.08 14.31
CA THR A 425 8.44 -24.70 14.14
C THR A 425 7.84 -23.82 15.22
N SER A 426 8.67 -22.98 15.87
CA SER A 426 8.25 -22.13 16.98
C SER A 426 9.01 -20.79 16.96
N PRO A 427 8.53 -19.77 17.69
CA PRO A 427 9.33 -18.59 17.99
C PRO A 427 10.72 -18.99 18.54
N GLY A 428 11.76 -18.36 18.01
CA GLY A 428 13.15 -18.67 18.37
C GLY A 428 13.77 -19.88 17.66
N ALA A 429 13.00 -20.63 16.86
CA ALA A 429 13.51 -21.79 16.14
C ALA A 429 14.65 -21.40 15.19
N GLN A 430 15.67 -22.28 15.12
CA GLN A 430 16.90 -22.03 14.38
C GLN A 430 17.52 -23.33 13.86
N ALA A 431 18.19 -23.26 12.71
CA ALA A 431 19.07 -24.31 12.23
C ALA A 431 20.54 -23.85 12.28
N ARG A 432 21.44 -24.76 12.62
CA ARG A 432 22.89 -24.50 12.62
C ARG A 432 23.62 -25.61 11.88
N PHE A 433 24.59 -25.22 11.05
CA PHE A 433 25.45 -26.16 10.33
C PHE A 433 26.73 -26.39 11.11
N MET A 434 27.02 -27.65 11.42
CA MET A 434 28.19 -28.10 12.15
C MET A 434 29.11 -28.85 11.20
N LEU A 435 30.32 -28.33 10.99
CA LEU A 435 31.31 -28.97 10.12
C LEU A 435 31.86 -30.27 10.73
N SER A 436 32.06 -30.24 12.05
CA SER A 436 32.49 -31.37 12.88
C SER A 436 31.84 -31.25 14.26
N LYS A 437 32.31 -31.99 15.27
CA LYS A 437 31.70 -32.02 16.61
C LYS A 437 31.60 -30.61 17.24
N TYR A 438 30.43 -29.99 17.11
CA TYR A 438 30.05 -28.66 17.59
C TYR A 438 30.84 -27.47 16.98
N ASN A 439 31.56 -27.70 15.88
CA ASN A 439 32.21 -26.64 15.12
C ASN A 439 31.21 -25.99 14.15
N GLU A 440 30.59 -24.90 14.58
CA GLU A 440 29.55 -24.19 13.84
C GLU A 440 30.16 -23.32 12.73
N VAL A 441 29.65 -23.46 11.50
CA VAL A 441 30.08 -22.64 10.34
C VAL A 441 28.93 -21.84 9.71
N ALA A 442 27.69 -22.13 10.08
CA ALA A 442 26.51 -21.35 9.71
C ALA A 442 25.41 -21.44 10.76
N ARG A 443 24.62 -20.37 10.86
CA ARG A 443 23.51 -20.21 11.79
C ARG A 443 22.42 -19.38 11.14
N THR A 444 21.21 -19.94 11.01
CA THR A 444 20.08 -19.20 10.44
C THR A 444 19.63 -18.09 11.38
N VAL A 445 18.95 -17.08 10.86
CA VAL A 445 18.22 -16.13 11.71
C VAL A 445 17.17 -16.92 12.50
N ALA A 446 17.03 -16.63 13.79
CA ALA A 446 16.02 -17.28 14.61
C ALA A 446 14.64 -16.70 14.25
N TRP A 447 13.64 -17.55 14.15
CA TRP A 447 12.28 -17.11 13.81
C TRP A 447 11.76 -16.14 14.89
N GLU A 448 11.12 -15.05 14.46
CA GLU A 448 10.69 -13.94 15.34
C GLU A 448 11.79 -13.20 16.13
N SER A 449 13.07 -13.36 15.76
CA SER A 449 14.15 -12.58 16.40
C SER A 449 14.33 -11.17 15.83
N GLN A 450 13.50 -10.77 14.86
CA GLN A 450 13.47 -9.42 14.30
C GLN A 450 12.16 -8.72 14.71
N PRO A 451 12.22 -7.43 15.08
CA PRO A 451 11.13 -6.67 15.69
C PRO A 451 9.94 -6.39 14.76
#